data_AF-A0A0Q5AVQ7-F1
#
_entry.id   AF-A0A0Q5AVQ7-F1
#
_cell.length_a   1.000
_cell.length_b   1.000
_cell.length_c   1.000
_cell.angle_alpha   90.00
_cell.angle_beta   90.00
_cell.angle_gamma   90.00
#
_symmetry.space_group_name_H-M   'P 1'
#
loop_
_entity.id
_entity.type
_entity.pdbx_description
1 polymer ?
#
loop_
_entity_poly.entity_id
_entity_poly.type
_entity_poly.pdbx_seq_one_letter_code
_entity_poly.pdbx_strand_id
1 'polypeptide(L)'
;MTAAGAPGEQGRASGLGYGIALAAFAAFLYLALVVCAFGVLSLMLDEDVVPERDAGPLLGPVSVAVCVLAVLLVMITLAARARVTRVLGPSLLAGIAVYVLFLLTGGALYGLGVGDPAGILGYVLDHAGTVFALATGVLAAAVVALFLLMLARRDAGGSSPHWGWEGDERE
;
A
#
# COMPACT_ATOMS: atom_id res chain seq x y z
N MET A 1 -2.32 -27.53 -40.03
CA MET A 1 -1.43 -26.37 -39.80
C MET A 1 -1.75 -25.79 -38.44
N THR A 2 -1.12 -26.32 -37.40
CA THR A 2 -1.25 -25.88 -36.01
C THR A 2 -0.14 -24.87 -35.72
N ALA A 3 -0.52 -23.66 -35.34
CA ALA A 3 0.41 -22.62 -34.94
C ALA A 3 1.07 -23.04 -33.62
N ALA A 4 2.37 -23.37 -33.67
CA ALA A 4 3.20 -23.51 -32.49
C ALA A 4 3.35 -22.11 -31.86
N GLY A 5 2.69 -21.90 -30.71
CA GLY A 5 2.83 -20.69 -29.91
C GLY A 5 4.29 -20.48 -29.53
N ALA A 6 4.79 -19.26 -29.72
CA ALA A 6 6.18 -18.92 -29.49
C ALA A 6 6.55 -19.07 -28.00
N PRO A 7 7.65 -19.76 -27.66
CA PRO A 7 8.08 -20.01 -26.26
C PRO A 7 8.42 -18.74 -25.46
N GLY A 8 8.36 -17.54 -26.06
CA GLY A 8 8.61 -16.26 -25.40
C GLY A 8 7.39 -15.62 -24.72
N GLU A 9 6.17 -16.07 -25.01
CA GLU A 9 4.96 -15.47 -24.41
C GLU A 9 4.64 -16.05 -23.03
N GLN A 10 4.96 -17.32 -22.77
CA GLN A 10 4.76 -17.94 -21.44
C GLN A 10 5.67 -17.37 -20.35
N GLY A 11 6.87 -16.88 -20.68
CA GLY A 11 7.78 -16.24 -19.71
C GLY A 11 7.31 -14.84 -19.24
N ARG A 12 6.52 -14.14 -20.06
CA ARG A 12 6.04 -12.78 -19.78
C ARG A 12 4.79 -12.76 -18.90
N ALA A 13 3.92 -13.76 -19.05
CA ALA A 13 2.71 -13.93 -18.23
C ALA A 13 3.02 -14.48 -16.81
N SER A 14 4.05 -15.32 -16.67
CA SER A 14 4.42 -15.92 -15.39
C SER A 14 5.04 -14.94 -14.40
N GLY A 15 5.70 -13.87 -14.89
CA GLY A 15 6.25 -12.78 -14.05
C GLY A 15 5.19 -11.80 -13.54
N LEU A 16 4.23 -11.43 -14.39
CA LEU A 16 3.17 -10.47 -14.05
C LEU A 16 2.17 -11.06 -13.05
N GLY A 17 1.82 -12.34 -13.20
CA GLY A 17 0.95 -13.03 -12.24
C GLY A 17 1.55 -13.05 -10.82
N TYR A 18 2.87 -13.28 -10.71
CA TYR A 18 3.58 -13.18 -9.44
C TYR A 18 3.55 -11.75 -8.88
N GLY A 19 3.85 -10.75 -9.71
CA GLY A 19 3.85 -9.34 -9.29
C GLY A 19 2.48 -8.87 -8.77
N ILE A 20 1.39 -9.28 -9.43
CA ILE A 20 0.02 -8.97 -8.98
C ILE A 20 -0.31 -9.69 -7.68
N ALA A 21 -0.01 -10.99 -7.56
CA ALA A 21 -0.25 -11.74 -6.33
C ALA A 21 0.52 -11.13 -5.16
N LEU A 22 1.81 -10.81 -5.36
CA LEU A 22 2.64 -10.16 -4.37
C LEU A 22 2.10 -8.77 -3.99
N ALA A 23 1.62 -7.98 -4.97
CA ALA A 23 1.00 -6.69 -4.70
C ALA A 23 -0.30 -6.83 -3.87
N ALA A 24 -1.13 -7.83 -4.14
CA ALA A 24 -2.33 -8.09 -3.35
C ALA A 24 -2.00 -8.47 -1.89
N PHE A 25 -1.03 -9.37 -1.68
CA PHE A 25 -0.56 -9.71 -0.33
C PHE A 25 0.06 -8.52 0.39
N ALA A 26 0.89 -7.73 -0.30
CA ALA A 26 1.50 -6.54 0.27
C ALA A 26 0.46 -5.45 0.59
N ALA A 27 -0.60 -5.31 -0.21
CA ALA A 27 -1.69 -4.38 0.08
C ALA A 27 -2.48 -4.81 1.32
N PHE A 28 -2.72 -6.12 1.49
CA PHE A 28 -3.33 -6.66 2.70
C PHE A 28 -2.44 -6.47 3.93
N LEU A 29 -1.12 -6.66 3.79
CA LEU A 29 -0.15 -6.35 4.83
C LEU A 29 -0.20 -4.86 5.22
N TYR A 30 -0.25 -3.96 4.25
CA TYR A 30 -0.40 -2.52 4.51
C TYR A 30 -1.69 -2.22 5.29
N LEU A 31 -2.83 -2.77 4.87
CA LEU A 31 -4.10 -2.63 5.60
C LEU A 31 -3.98 -3.12 7.05
N ALA A 32 -3.42 -4.31 7.25
CA ALA A 32 -3.24 -4.89 8.59
C ALA A 32 -2.31 -4.03 9.47
N LEU A 33 -1.22 -3.51 8.92
CA LEU A 33 -0.29 -2.63 9.62
C LEU A 33 -0.95 -1.30 9.98
N VAL A 34 -1.75 -0.71 9.10
CA VAL A 34 -2.48 0.53 9.39
C VAL A 34 -3.48 0.31 10.53
N VAL A 35 -4.29 -0.74 10.46
CA VAL A 35 -5.27 -1.06 11.53
C VAL A 35 -4.56 -1.32 12.85
N CYS A 36 -3.47 -2.08 12.84
CA CYS A 36 -2.67 -2.35 14.03
C CYS A 36 -2.05 -1.07 14.60
N ALA A 37 -1.40 -0.26 13.75
CA ALA A 37 -0.77 0.98 14.16
C ALA A 37 -1.79 1.97 14.73
N PHE A 38 -2.96 2.12 14.10
CA PHE A 38 -4.03 2.98 14.59
C PHE A 38 -4.57 2.51 15.95
N GLY A 39 -4.79 1.20 16.12
CA GLY A 39 -5.21 0.64 17.41
C GLY A 39 -4.18 0.87 18.51
N VAL A 40 -2.90 0.62 18.24
CA VAL A 40 -1.82 0.85 19.21
C VAL A 40 -1.65 2.33 19.52
N LEU A 41 -1.61 3.19 18.50
CA LEU A 41 -1.46 4.64 18.68
C LEU A 41 -2.64 5.23 19.45
N SER A 42 -3.88 4.81 19.14
CA SER A 42 -5.07 5.28 19.83
C SER A 42 -5.00 4.94 21.33
N LEU A 43 -4.59 3.72 21.69
CA LEU A 43 -4.41 3.33 23.09
C LEU A 43 -3.24 4.05 23.78
N MET A 44 -2.17 4.35 23.05
CA MET A 44 -0.99 5.03 23.62
C MET A 44 -1.20 6.54 23.81
N LEU A 45 -1.95 7.17 22.90
CA LEU A 45 -2.23 8.61 22.93
C LEU A 45 -3.52 8.94 23.68
N ASP A 46 -4.35 7.93 24.00
CA ASP A 46 -5.72 8.10 24.53
C ASP A 46 -6.56 9.03 23.63
N GLU A 47 -6.34 8.89 22.31
CA GLU A 47 -6.90 9.75 21.28
C GLU A 47 -7.61 8.92 20.21
N ASP A 48 -8.77 9.40 19.76
CA ASP A 48 -9.50 8.80 18.66
C ASP A 48 -8.82 9.13 17.33
N VAL A 49 -8.77 8.15 16.42
CA VAL A 49 -8.22 8.33 15.06
C VAL A 49 -8.96 9.43 14.28
N VAL A 50 -10.25 9.62 14.60
CA VAL A 50 -11.10 10.68 14.07
C VAL A 50 -11.70 11.43 15.28
N PRO A 51 -11.10 12.55 15.70
CA PRO A 51 -11.51 13.25 16.92
C PRO A 51 -12.84 14.02 16.75
N GLU A 52 -13.27 14.28 15.51
CA GLU A 52 -14.51 15.00 15.23
C GLU A 52 -15.75 14.13 15.53
N ARG A 53 -16.45 14.44 16.62
CA ARG A 53 -17.74 13.79 16.96
C ARG A 53 -18.82 13.93 15.90
N ASP A 54 -18.75 14.99 15.09
CA ASP A 54 -19.72 15.26 14.03
C ASP A 54 -19.32 14.59 12.71
N ALA A 55 -18.15 13.94 12.64
CA ALA A 55 -17.76 13.16 11.49
C ALA A 55 -18.57 11.86 11.41
N GLY A 56 -19.04 11.53 10.20
CA GLY A 56 -19.76 10.29 9.97
C GLY A 56 -18.88 9.05 10.25
N PRO A 57 -19.46 7.92 10.69
CA PRO A 57 -18.72 6.70 11.06
C PRO A 57 -17.93 6.06 9.92
N LEU A 58 -18.17 6.49 8.68
CA LEU A 58 -17.49 5.99 7.48
C LEU A 58 -16.19 6.75 7.15
N LEU A 59 -15.92 7.90 7.78
CA LEU A 59 -14.77 8.74 7.42
C LEU A 59 -13.45 7.99 7.53
N GLY A 60 -13.20 7.35 8.66
CA GLY A 60 -11.99 6.54 8.89
C GLY A 60 -11.88 5.36 7.93
N PRO A 61 -12.88 4.45 7.88
CA PRO A 61 -12.84 3.29 6.98
C PRO A 61 -12.66 3.64 5.49
N VAL A 62 -13.34 4.67 5.00
CA VAL A 62 -13.24 5.09 3.58
C VAL A 62 -11.86 5.69 3.29
N SER A 63 -11.33 6.53 4.18
CA SER A 63 -10.00 7.13 4.01
C SER A 63 -8.91 6.06 3.94
N VAL A 64 -8.98 5.05 4.81
CA VAL A 64 -8.06 3.90 4.79
C VAL A 64 -8.24 3.08 3.52
N ALA A 65 -9.48 2.81 3.09
CA ALA A 65 -9.75 2.04 1.86
C ALA A 65 -9.17 2.73 0.62
N VAL A 66 -9.30 4.05 0.51
CA VAL A 66 -8.72 4.84 -0.59
C VAL A 66 -7.19 4.75 -0.59
N CYS A 67 -6.56 4.82 0.59
CA CYS A 67 -5.11 4.68 0.72
C CYS A 67 -4.63 3.28 0.32
N VAL A 68 -5.33 2.23 0.77
CA VAL A 68 -5.02 0.84 0.41
C VAL A 68 -5.12 0.63 -1.10
N LEU A 69 -6.18 1.16 -1.73
CA LEU A 69 -6.34 1.09 -3.18
C LEU A 69 -5.21 1.83 -3.90
N ALA A 70 -4.81 3.01 -3.43
CA ALA A 70 -3.70 3.75 -4.01
C ALA A 70 -2.37 2.97 -3.92
N VAL A 71 -2.06 2.39 -2.75
CA VAL A 71 -0.86 1.55 -2.56
C VAL A 71 -0.89 0.33 -3.49
N LEU A 72 -2.03 -0.36 -3.59
CA LEU A 72 -2.20 -1.49 -4.49
C LEU A 72 -1.96 -1.09 -5.95
N LEU A 73 -2.56 0.00 -6.42
CA LEU A 73 -2.38 0.50 -7.79
C LEU A 73 -0.92 0.88 -8.05
N VAL A 74 -0.25 1.55 -7.12
CA VAL A 74 1.18 1.86 -7.23
C VAL A 74 2.00 0.57 -7.38
N MET A 75 1.76 -0.45 -6.55
CA MET A 75 2.49 -1.72 -6.66
C MET A 75 2.21 -2.46 -7.96
N ILE A 76 0.96 -2.48 -8.44
CA ILE A 76 0.61 -3.07 -9.74
C ILE A 76 1.33 -2.33 -10.89
N THR A 77 1.34 -1.00 -10.86
CA THR A 77 2.03 -0.21 -11.91
C THR A 77 3.55 -0.40 -11.88
N LEU A 78 4.13 -0.62 -10.70
CA LEU A 78 5.55 -0.93 -10.53
C LEU A 78 5.87 -2.37 -10.96
N ALA A 79 4.98 -3.33 -10.67
CA ALA A 79 5.11 -4.72 -11.09
C ALA A 79 5.07 -4.88 -12.61
N ALA A 80 4.37 -3.99 -13.31
CA ALA A 80 4.30 -3.99 -14.77
C ALA A 80 5.59 -3.49 -15.45
N ARG A 81 6.55 -2.93 -14.68
CA ARG A 81 7.83 -2.47 -15.24
C ARG A 81 8.75 -3.66 -15.52
N ALA A 82 9.59 -3.52 -16.54
CA ALA A 82 10.47 -4.60 -16.99
C ALA A 82 11.51 -5.05 -15.95
N ARG A 83 12.01 -4.11 -15.13
CA ARG A 83 12.97 -4.35 -14.04
C ARG A 83 12.85 -3.30 -12.94
N VAL A 84 13.18 -3.69 -11.72
CA VAL A 84 13.37 -2.75 -10.61
C VAL A 84 14.75 -2.10 -10.68
N THR A 85 14.79 -0.78 -10.91
CA THR A 85 16.05 -0.01 -10.96
C THR A 85 16.30 0.84 -9.72
N ARG A 86 15.24 1.22 -9.00
CA ARG A 86 15.30 2.06 -7.80
C ARG A 86 14.24 1.60 -6.80
N VAL A 87 14.62 1.49 -5.55
CA VAL A 87 13.72 1.14 -4.43
C VAL A 87 13.28 2.39 -3.70
N LEU A 88 14.24 3.15 -3.15
CA LEU A 88 13.94 4.28 -2.25
C LEU A 88 13.09 5.37 -2.90
N GLY A 89 13.41 5.79 -4.13
CA GLY A 89 12.69 6.87 -4.81
C GLY A 89 11.19 6.60 -4.97
N PRO A 90 10.78 5.50 -5.64
CA PRO A 90 9.37 5.13 -5.76
C PRO A 90 8.69 4.89 -4.42
N SER A 91 9.35 4.28 -3.44
CA SER A 91 8.78 4.03 -2.10
C SER A 91 8.48 5.30 -1.32
N LEU A 92 9.42 6.25 -1.30
CA LEU A 92 9.23 7.55 -0.64
C LEU A 92 8.12 8.35 -1.33
N LEU A 93 8.10 8.35 -2.67
CA LEU A 93 7.04 9.00 -3.42
C LEU A 93 5.66 8.39 -3.12
N ALA A 94 5.56 7.05 -3.02
CA ALA A 94 4.34 6.37 -2.61
C ALA A 94 3.90 6.79 -1.21
N GLY A 95 4.83 6.82 -0.24
CA GLY A 95 4.52 7.24 1.13
C GLY A 95 4.00 8.66 1.21
N ILE A 96 4.66 9.60 0.52
CA ILE A 96 4.22 11.00 0.45
C ILE A 96 2.85 11.11 -0.23
N ALA A 97 2.66 10.41 -1.35
CA ALA A 97 1.39 10.42 -2.07
C ALA A 97 0.23 9.88 -1.23
N VAL A 98 0.45 8.79 -0.49
CA VAL A 98 -0.54 8.19 0.41
C VAL A 98 -0.85 9.09 1.60
N TYR A 99 0.16 9.71 2.21
CA TYR A 99 -0.02 10.70 3.27
C TYR A 99 -0.91 11.86 2.80
N VAL A 100 -0.58 12.46 1.64
CA VAL A 100 -1.39 13.55 1.07
C VAL A 100 -2.80 13.06 0.74
N LEU A 101 -2.93 11.86 0.17
CA LEU A 101 -4.23 11.29 -0.17
C LEU A 101 -5.10 11.03 1.06
N PHE A 102 -4.51 10.58 2.17
CA PHE A 102 -5.21 10.39 3.44
C PHE A 102 -5.81 11.71 3.93
N LEU A 103 -5.00 12.78 3.96
CA LEU A 103 -5.45 14.12 4.36
C LEU A 103 -6.54 14.68 3.45
N LEU A 104 -6.33 14.60 2.13
CA LEU A 104 -7.30 15.11 1.15
C LEU A 104 -8.61 14.32 1.19
N THR A 105 -8.55 13.01 1.38
CA THR A 105 -9.75 12.16 1.47
C THR A 105 -10.51 12.44 2.75
N GLY A 106 -9.82 12.51 3.89
CA GLY A 106 -10.44 12.87 5.18
C GLY A 106 -11.06 14.25 5.14
N GLY A 107 -10.32 15.26 4.66
CA GLY A 107 -10.81 16.63 4.54
C GLY A 107 -11.96 16.78 3.57
N ALA A 108 -11.92 16.10 2.41
CA ALA A 108 -13.02 16.11 1.45
C ALA A 108 -14.28 15.46 2.04
N LEU A 109 -14.16 14.30 2.68
CA LEU A 109 -15.30 13.63 3.32
C LEU A 109 -15.89 14.46 4.45
N TYR A 110 -15.04 15.08 5.28
CA TYR A 110 -15.47 15.96 6.36
C TYR A 110 -16.18 17.21 5.84
N GLY A 111 -15.53 17.98 4.96
CA GLY A 111 -16.07 19.24 4.43
C GLY A 111 -17.35 19.04 3.61
N LEU A 112 -17.44 17.95 2.83
CA LEU A 112 -18.69 17.59 2.14
C LEU A 112 -19.79 17.15 3.12
N GLY A 113 -19.43 16.47 4.21
CA GLY A 113 -20.38 16.06 5.24
C GLY A 113 -21.00 17.23 5.99
N VAL A 114 -20.19 18.26 6.28
CA VAL A 114 -20.63 19.49 6.98
C VAL A 114 -21.25 20.51 6.03
N GLY A 115 -20.99 20.40 4.72
CA GLY A 115 -21.46 21.34 3.70
C GLY A 115 -20.66 22.64 3.65
N ASP A 116 -19.48 22.68 4.27
CA ASP A 116 -18.57 23.83 4.28
C ASP A 116 -17.26 23.47 3.55
N PRO A 117 -17.04 24.02 2.33
CA PRO A 117 -15.81 23.81 1.58
C PRO A 117 -14.56 24.35 2.28
N ALA A 118 -14.69 25.38 3.14
CA ALA A 118 -13.56 25.92 3.89
C ALA A 118 -13.07 24.94 4.97
N GLY A 119 -13.98 24.09 5.49
CA GLY A 119 -13.67 23.02 6.43
C GLY A 119 -12.71 21.96 5.90
N ILE A 120 -12.61 21.80 4.56
CA ILE A 120 -11.64 20.89 3.93
C ILE A 120 -10.20 21.33 4.27
N LEU A 121 -9.90 22.61 4.09
CA LEU A 121 -8.56 23.13 4.31
C LEU A 121 -8.22 23.14 5.81
N GLY A 122 -9.19 23.49 6.67
CA GLY A 122 -9.05 23.42 8.12
C GLY A 122 -8.67 22.01 8.57
N TYR A 123 -9.45 21.00 8.17
CA TYR A 123 -9.19 19.60 8.50
C TYR A 123 -7.78 19.16 8.07
N VAL A 124 -7.37 19.47 6.85
CA VAL A 124 -6.05 19.10 6.33
C VAL A 124 -4.94 19.72 7.16
N LEU A 125 -5.05 21.00 7.52
CA LEU A 125 -4.03 21.69 8.31
C LEU A 125 -3.95 21.13 9.73
N ASP A 126 -5.08 20.86 10.36
CA ASP A 126 -5.15 20.32 11.72
C ASP A 126 -4.60 18.88 11.78
N HIS A 127 -4.88 18.07 10.75
CA HIS A 127 -4.48 16.66 10.72
C HIS A 127 -3.11 16.40 10.12
N ALA A 128 -2.50 17.37 9.43
CA ALA A 128 -1.22 17.19 8.75
C ALA A 128 -0.11 16.74 9.70
N GLY A 129 -0.09 17.26 10.93
CA GLY A 129 0.92 16.92 11.94
C GLY A 129 0.63 15.67 12.76
N THR A 130 -0.53 15.03 12.57
CA THR A 130 -0.96 13.93 13.43
C THR A 130 -0.11 12.68 13.22
N VAL A 131 0.14 11.95 14.32
CA VAL A 131 0.90 10.70 14.28
C VAL A 131 0.18 9.66 13.42
N PHE A 132 -1.16 9.70 13.38
CA PHE A 132 -1.98 8.84 12.52
C PHE A 132 -1.73 9.10 11.04
N ALA A 133 -1.79 10.36 10.59
CA ALA A 133 -1.51 10.70 9.20
C ALA A 133 -0.08 10.31 8.82
N LEU A 134 0.91 10.65 9.64
CA LEU A 134 2.31 10.29 9.41
C LEU A 134 2.51 8.77 9.33
N ALA A 135 1.86 7.99 10.20
CA ALA A 135 1.94 6.54 10.19
C ALA A 135 1.47 5.94 8.86
N THR A 136 0.39 6.45 8.26
CA THR A 136 -0.09 5.94 6.95
C THR A 136 0.97 6.08 5.86
N GLY A 137 1.60 7.24 5.75
CA GLY A 137 2.64 7.50 4.75
C GLY A 137 3.92 6.70 5.00
N VAL A 138 4.37 6.62 6.25
CA VAL A 138 5.57 5.87 6.62
C VAL A 138 5.39 4.38 6.36
N LEU A 139 4.25 3.81 6.77
CA LEU A 139 3.94 2.41 6.52
C LEU A 139 3.81 2.11 5.03
N ALA A 140 3.18 3.00 4.25
CA ALA A 140 3.10 2.85 2.80
C ALA A 140 4.49 2.83 2.15
N ALA A 141 5.38 3.75 2.54
CA ALA A 141 6.76 3.76 2.06
C ALA A 141 7.50 2.46 2.40
N ALA A 142 7.35 1.97 3.64
CA ALA A 142 7.98 0.73 4.10
C ALA A 142 7.47 -0.49 3.32
N VAL A 143 6.15 -0.63 3.16
CA VAL A 143 5.56 -1.76 2.41
C VAL A 143 5.97 -1.73 0.94
N VAL A 144 5.92 -0.57 0.28
CA VAL A 144 6.35 -0.44 -1.12
C VAL A 144 7.85 -0.72 -1.27
N ALA A 145 8.68 -0.32 -0.30
CA ALA A 145 10.10 -0.67 -0.29
C ALA A 145 10.33 -2.18 -0.18
N LEU A 146 9.65 -2.86 0.74
CA LEU A 146 9.73 -4.32 0.89
C LEU A 146 9.27 -5.04 -0.38
N PHE A 147 8.16 -4.59 -0.98
CA PHE A 147 7.64 -5.09 -2.24
C PHE A 147 8.69 -4.98 -3.36
N LEU A 148 9.29 -3.80 -3.54
CA LEU A 148 10.31 -3.57 -4.56
C LEU A 148 11.60 -4.35 -4.29
N LEU A 149 11.99 -4.55 -3.02
CA LEU A 149 13.14 -5.39 -2.67
C LEU A 149 12.91 -6.85 -3.03
N MET A 150 11.70 -7.37 -2.81
CA MET A 150 11.33 -8.73 -3.22
C MET A 150 11.35 -8.87 -4.74
N LEU A 151 10.79 -7.89 -5.46
CA LEU A 151 10.80 -7.90 -6.93
C LEU A 151 12.22 -7.76 -7.50
N ALA A 152 13.06 -6.90 -6.93
CA ALA A 152 14.46 -6.76 -7.31
C ALA A 152 15.28 -8.05 -7.07
N ARG A 153 15.03 -8.75 -5.97
CA ARG A 153 15.66 -10.06 -5.69
C ARG A 153 15.27 -11.10 -6.74
N ARG A 154 14.02 -11.09 -7.20
CA ARG A 154 13.55 -11.97 -8.27
C ARG A 154 14.19 -11.61 -9.61
N ASP A 155 14.27 -10.32 -9.95
CA ASP A 155 14.92 -9.83 -11.18
C ASP A 155 16.42 -10.20 -11.26
N ALA A 156 17.08 -10.33 -10.09
CA ALA A 156 18.45 -10.77 -9.96
C ALA A 156 18.63 -12.30 -10.08
N GLY A 157 17.56 -13.07 -10.29
CA GLY A 157 17.61 -14.53 -10.43
C GLY A 157 17.59 -15.28 -9.09
N GLY A 158 17.08 -14.68 -8.02
CA GLY A 158 16.90 -15.37 -6.74
C GLY A 158 16.08 -16.66 -6.91
N SER A 159 16.62 -17.78 -6.42
CA SER A 159 15.91 -19.06 -6.42
C SER A 159 14.71 -19.01 -5.48
N SER A 160 13.69 -19.85 -5.76
CA SER A 160 12.61 -20.07 -4.78
C SER A 160 13.23 -20.53 -3.45
N PRO A 161 12.76 -20.05 -2.30
CA PRO A 161 13.21 -20.57 -1.01
C PRO A 161 12.96 -22.07 -0.99
N HIS A 162 14.00 -22.86 -0.75
CA HIS A 162 13.86 -24.28 -0.46
C HIS A 162 13.60 -24.42 1.04
N TRP A 163 12.55 -25.12 1.41
CA TRP A 163 12.26 -25.40 2.81
C TRP A 163 12.80 -26.77 3.18
N GLY A 164 13.27 -26.91 4.43
CA GLY A 164 13.93 -28.15 4.89
C GLY A 164 13.05 -29.41 4.79
N TRP A 165 11.74 -29.25 4.68
CA TRP A 165 10.77 -30.34 4.50
C TRP A 165 10.48 -30.72 3.04
N GLU A 166 11.06 -30.02 2.05
CA GLU A 166 10.85 -30.31 0.62
C GLU A 166 11.79 -31.39 0.07
N GLY A 167 12.67 -31.94 0.92
CA GLY A 167 13.75 -32.85 0.52
C GLY A 167 13.45 -34.35 0.53
N ASP A 168 12.33 -34.80 1.11
CA ASP A 168 12.21 -36.20 1.52
C ASP A 168 11.57 -37.15 0.49
N GLU A 169 11.21 -36.68 -0.71
CA GLU A 169 10.46 -37.50 -1.70
C GLU A 169 11.32 -38.09 -2.85
N ARG A 170 12.65 -38.01 -2.77
CA ARG A 170 13.54 -38.52 -3.84
C ARG A 170 14.74 -39.32 -3.32
N GLU A 171 14.46 -40.35 -2.51
CA GLU A 171 15.38 -41.48 -2.29
C GLU A 171 14.72 -42.80 -2.69
#